data_AF-A0A8E2DN99-F1
#
_entry.id   AF-A0A8E2DN99-F1
#
_cell.length_a   1.000
_cell.length_b   1.000
_cell.length_c   1.000
_cell.angle_alpha   90.00
_cell.angle_beta   90.00
_cell.angle_gamma   90.00
#
_symmetry.space_group_name_H-M   'P 1'
#
loop_
_entity.id
_entity.type
_entity.pdbx_description
1 polymer ?
#
loop_
_entity_poly.entity_id
_entity_poly.type
_entity_poly.pdbx_seq_one_letter_code
_entity_poly.pdbx_strand_id
1 'polypeptide(L)'
;MEFCSHIFGPTDEAMHASVVARLDPALTSPSGPILLGDAVDKLIGEDDVEGRLVLRKLNARKPIHNMYNPADDFATEVLHGFRAVLEKGFVTLTAA
;
A
#
# COMPACT_ATOMS: atom_id res chain seq x y z
N MET A 1 4.20 6.88 -13.74
CA MET A 1 3.58 6.19 -12.59
C MET A 1 3.16 4.76 -12.96
N GLU A 2 4.07 3.97 -13.55
CA GLU A 2 3.73 2.60 -13.97
C GLU A 2 3.50 1.68 -12.76
N PHE A 3 4.28 1.85 -11.69
CA PHE A 3 4.16 1.06 -10.46
C PHE A 3 2.84 1.26 -9.72
N CYS A 4 2.10 2.37 -9.91
CA CYS A 4 0.79 2.61 -9.27
C CYS A 4 -0.40 2.01 -10.05
N SER A 5 -0.18 1.49 -11.26
CA SER A 5 -1.26 1.10 -12.19
C SER A 5 -2.12 -0.08 -11.71
N HIS A 6 -1.65 -0.84 -10.73
CA HIS A 6 -2.27 -2.10 -10.29
C HIS A 6 -2.96 -2.03 -8.93
N ILE A 7 -3.23 -0.84 -8.38
CA ILE A 7 -3.86 -0.68 -7.06
C ILE A 7 -5.23 -1.37 -6.96
N PHE A 8 -6.01 -1.36 -8.04
CA PHE A 8 -7.31 -2.03 -8.16
C PHE A 8 -7.22 -3.40 -8.87
N GLY A 9 -6.04 -4.04 -8.84
CA GLY A 9 -5.85 -5.37 -9.44
C GLY A 9 -6.84 -6.41 -8.88
N PRO A 10 -7.28 -7.39 -9.72
CA PRO A 10 -8.31 -8.37 -9.38
C PRO A 10 -7.75 -9.47 -8.46
N THR A 11 -7.50 -9.12 -7.20
CA THR A 11 -7.07 -10.07 -6.15
C THR A 11 -8.07 -10.06 -5.01
N ASP A 12 -8.30 -11.23 -4.42
CA ASP A 12 -9.09 -11.41 -3.20
C ASP A 12 -8.19 -11.71 -1.99
N GLU A 13 -8.80 -11.86 -0.80
CA GLU A 13 -8.09 -12.11 0.46
C GLU A 13 -7.41 -13.49 0.50
N ALA A 14 -8.04 -14.52 -0.08
CA ALA A 14 -7.51 -15.88 -0.08
C ALA A 14 -6.26 -15.99 -0.95
N MET A 15 -6.30 -15.41 -2.15
CA MET A 15 -5.15 -15.26 -3.04
C MET A 15 -4.03 -14.48 -2.35
N HIS A 16 -4.37 -13.38 -1.67
CA HIS A 16 -3.39 -12.56 -0.99
C HIS A 16 -2.68 -13.33 0.14
N ALA A 17 -3.42 -14.09 0.96
CA ALA A 17 -2.85 -14.91 2.02
C ALA A 17 -1.95 -16.03 1.46
N SER A 18 -2.41 -16.73 0.43
CA SER A 18 -1.67 -17.80 -0.23
C SER A 18 -0.35 -17.31 -0.82
N VAL A 19 -0.38 -16.19 -1.56
CA VAL A 19 0.81 -15.61 -2.18
C VAL A 19 1.78 -15.05 -1.14
N VAL A 20 1.29 -14.28 -0.16
CA VAL A 20 2.15 -13.67 0.85
C VAL A 20 2.91 -14.72 1.67
N ALA A 21 2.30 -15.88 1.93
CA ALA A 21 2.94 -16.96 2.68
C ALA A 21 4.20 -17.54 2.01
N ARG A 22 4.35 -17.37 0.69
CA ARG A 22 5.47 -17.90 -0.11
C ARG A 22 6.38 -16.82 -0.69
N LEU A 23 6.07 -15.54 -0.50
CA LEU A 23 6.93 -14.43 -0.90
C LEU A 23 7.92 -14.06 0.20
N ASP A 24 9.03 -13.45 -0.18
CA ASP A 24 9.95 -12.82 0.78
C ASP A 24 9.19 -11.74 1.58
N PRO A 25 9.20 -11.78 2.93
CA PRO A 25 8.59 -10.77 3.79
C PRO A 25 9.02 -9.33 3.49
N ALA A 26 10.24 -9.12 2.99
CA ALA A 26 10.71 -7.80 2.60
C ALA A 26 9.89 -7.23 1.42
N LEU A 27 9.42 -8.08 0.50
CA LEU A 27 8.62 -7.67 -0.65
C LEU A 27 7.19 -7.30 -0.26
N THR A 28 6.67 -7.92 0.81
CA THR A 28 5.29 -7.72 1.27
C THR A 28 5.17 -6.63 2.34
N SER A 29 6.28 -6.21 2.95
CA SER A 29 6.32 -5.10 3.89
C SER A 29 5.84 -3.78 3.27
N PRO A 30 5.02 -2.98 3.99
CA PRO A 30 4.66 -1.62 3.57
C PRO A 30 5.87 -0.69 3.35
N SER A 31 6.93 -0.88 4.15
CA SER A 31 8.19 -0.13 4.06
C SER A 31 9.26 -0.82 3.19
N GLY A 32 8.88 -1.94 2.54
CA GLY A 32 9.77 -2.68 1.65
C GLY A 32 10.08 -1.94 0.34
N PRO A 33 10.97 -2.48 -0.50
CA PRO A 33 11.35 -1.83 -1.76
C PRO A 33 10.17 -1.67 -2.71
N ILE A 34 10.18 -0.58 -3.47
CA ILE A 34 9.29 -0.39 -4.62
C ILE A 34 10.01 -0.96 -5.85
N LEU A 35 9.36 -1.91 -6.50
CA LEU A 35 9.87 -2.62 -7.68
C LEU A 35 9.35 -1.97 -8.97
N LEU A 36 10.14 -2.08 -10.04
CA LEU A 36 9.67 -1.81 -11.40
C LEU A 36 8.88 -3.02 -11.93
N GLY A 37 8.07 -2.82 -12.97
CA GLY A 37 7.24 -3.89 -13.54
C GLY A 37 8.05 -5.09 -14.00
N ASP A 38 9.17 -4.85 -14.67
CA ASP A 38 10.09 -5.89 -15.15
C ASP A 38 10.79 -6.63 -14.01
N ALA A 39 11.08 -5.95 -12.90
CA ALA A 39 11.65 -6.57 -11.71
C ALA A 39 10.66 -7.53 -11.05
N VAL A 40 9.37 -7.19 -11.03
CA VAL A 40 8.31 -8.09 -10.56
C VAL A 40 8.22 -9.32 -11.45
N ASP A 41 8.28 -9.16 -12.77
CA ASP A 41 8.25 -10.27 -13.73
C ASP A 41 9.48 -11.18 -13.67
N LYS A 42 10.64 -10.66 -13.25
CA LYS A 42 11.85 -11.47 -13.03
C LYS A 42 11.83 -12.23 -11.71
N LEU A 43 11.22 -11.66 -10.67
CA LEU A 43 11.11 -12.27 -9.34
C LEU A 43 10.06 -13.37 -9.28
N ILE A 44 8.99 -13.21 -10.06
CA ILE A 44 7.87 -14.14 -10.12
C ILE A 44 7.95 -14.90 -11.43
N GLY A 45 8.09 -16.22 -11.38
CA GLY A 45 8.17 -17.06 -12.57
C GLY A 45 7.00 -16.84 -13.53
N GLU A 46 7.20 -17.12 -14.82
CA GLU A 46 6.21 -16.81 -15.86
C GLU A 46 4.83 -17.45 -15.60
N ASP A 47 4.81 -18.64 -15.01
CA ASP A 47 3.59 -19.40 -14.73
C ASP A 47 2.84 -18.92 -13.47
N ASP A 48 3.47 -18.10 -12.63
CA ASP A 48 2.90 -17.65 -11.36
C ASP A 48 2.11 -16.34 -11.53
N VAL A 49 0.95 -16.47 -12.17
CA VAL A 49 0.05 -15.34 -12.45
C VAL A 49 -0.45 -14.69 -11.16
N GLU A 50 -0.84 -15.48 -10.15
CA GLU A 50 -1.35 -14.97 -8.87
C GLU A 50 -0.29 -14.19 -8.10
N GLY A 51 0.93 -14.73 -8.04
CA GLY A 51 2.07 -14.09 -7.40
C GLY A 51 2.34 -12.70 -7.96
N ARG A 52 2.25 -12.61 -9.29
CA ARG A 52 2.46 -11.37 -10.03
C ARG A 52 1.36 -10.35 -9.78
N LEU A 53 0.09 -10.78 -9.81
CA LEU A 53 -1.05 -9.91 -9.52
C LEU A 53 -0.97 -9.32 -8.11
N VAL A 54 -0.71 -10.17 -7.11
CA VAL A 54 -0.61 -9.75 -5.71
C VAL A 54 0.62 -8.86 -5.49
N LEU A 55 1.80 -9.23 -5.98
CA LEU A 55 3.01 -8.43 -5.80
C LEU A 55 2.90 -7.07 -6.50
N ARG A 56 2.33 -7.01 -7.71
CA ARG A 56 2.06 -5.73 -8.40
C ARG A 56 1.09 -4.84 -7.61
N LYS A 57 0.04 -5.42 -7.03
CA LYS A 57 -0.93 -4.68 -6.20
C LYS A 57 -0.31 -4.17 -4.90
N LEU A 58 0.47 -5.00 -4.21
CA LEU A 58 1.24 -4.60 -3.04
C LEU A 58 2.21 -3.47 -3.36
N ASN A 59 2.96 -3.61 -4.45
CA ASN A 59 3.91 -2.63 -4.92
C ASN A 59 3.26 -1.28 -5.26
N ALA A 60 2.08 -1.30 -5.88
CA ALA A 60 1.30 -0.10 -6.18
C ALA A 60 0.81 0.64 -4.93
N ARG A 61 0.52 -0.09 -3.84
CA ARG A 61 0.03 0.49 -2.58
C ARG A 61 1.11 1.19 -1.77
N LYS A 62 2.36 0.74 -1.83
CA LYS A 62 3.48 1.33 -1.05
C LYS A 62 3.60 2.85 -1.22
N PRO A 63 3.75 3.40 -2.44
CA PRO A 63 3.82 4.85 -2.62
C PRO A 63 2.51 5.54 -2.28
N ILE A 64 1.37 4.90 -2.52
CA ILE A 64 0.05 5.50 -2.26
C ILE A 64 -0.22 5.63 -0.77
N HIS A 65 0.10 4.62 0.04
CA HIS A 65 -0.03 4.70 1.50
C HIS A 65 0.96 5.69 2.11
N ASN A 66 2.13 5.90 1.51
CA ASN A 66 3.04 6.97 1.92
C ASN A 66 2.52 8.36 1.51
N MET A 67 1.80 8.47 0.39
CA MET A 67 1.23 9.74 -0.09
C MET A 67 -0.08 10.11 0.61
N TYR A 68 -0.80 9.12 1.13
CA TYR A 68 -2.07 9.28 1.82
C TYR A 68 -2.00 8.49 3.12
N ASN A 69 -1.45 9.11 4.16
CA ASN A 69 -1.54 8.64 5.53
C ASN A 69 -2.54 9.53 6.29
N PRO A 70 -3.83 9.16 6.33
CA PRO A 70 -4.86 10.02 6.92
C PRO A 70 -4.54 10.46 8.35
N ALA A 71 -3.91 9.59 9.15
CA ALA A 71 -3.57 9.93 10.52
C ALA A 71 -2.55 11.08 10.60
N ASP A 72 -1.54 11.08 9.74
CA ASP A 72 -0.51 12.13 9.71
C ASP A 72 -0.95 13.34 8.88
N ASP A 73 -1.59 13.11 7.73
CA ASP A 73 -2.04 14.14 6.79
C ASP A 73 -3.04 15.08 7.48
N PHE A 74 -4.06 14.53 8.15
CA PHE A 74 -5.06 15.34 8.86
C PHE A 74 -4.54 15.93 10.17
N ALA A 75 -3.51 15.33 10.78
CA ALA A 75 -2.88 15.89 11.98
C ALA A 75 -1.99 17.10 11.69
N THR A 76 -1.52 17.28 10.45
CA THR A 76 -0.65 18.39 10.07
C THR A 76 -1.39 19.53 9.37
N GLU A 77 -2.57 19.26 8.80
CA GLU A 77 -3.40 20.28 8.17
C GLU A 77 -4.09 21.20 9.20
N VAL A 78 -3.78 22.50 9.15
CA VAL A 78 -4.41 23.52 10.00
C VAL A 78 -5.42 24.31 9.19
N LEU A 79 -6.69 24.21 9.58
CA LEU A 79 -7.79 24.97 9.00
C LEU A 79 -8.43 25.84 10.08
N HIS A 80 -8.46 27.16 9.84
CA HIS A 80 -9.00 28.16 10.78
C HIS A 80 -8.41 28.07 12.21
N GLY A 81 -7.14 27.67 12.34
CA GLY A 81 -6.46 27.55 13.64
C GLY A 81 -6.72 26.24 14.38
N PHE A 82 -7.38 25.28 13.75
CA PHE A 82 -7.63 23.94 14.30
C PHE A 82 -7.01 22.88 13.39
N ARG A 83 -6.58 21.77 13.97
CA ARG A 83 -6.19 20.53 13.27
C ARG A 83 -7.08 19.37 13.70
N ALA A 84 -7.20 18.36 12.85
CA ALA A 84 -7.95 17.15 13.17
C ALA A 84 -7.11 16.18 14.01
N VAL A 85 -7.77 15.46 14.93
CA VAL A 85 -7.20 14.35 15.69
C VAL A 85 -8.08 13.13 15.43
N LEU A 86 -7.46 12.10 14.82
CA LEU A 86 -8.09 10.86 14.45
C LEU A 86 -7.69 9.77 15.43
N GLU A 87 -8.67 9.25 16.17
CA GLU A 87 -8.51 8.07 17.01
C GLU A 87 -9.48 6.99 16.53
N LYS A 88 -9.18 5.72 16.81
CA LYS A 88 -10.04 4.63 16.36
C LYS A 88 -11.44 4.77 16.98
N GLY A 89 -12.43 5.13 16.15
CA GLY A 89 -13.82 5.35 16.55
C GLY A 89 -14.17 6.81 16.89
N PHE A 90 -13.22 7.74 16.84
CA PHE A 90 -13.43 9.14 17.20
C PHE A 90 -12.73 10.09 16.23
N VAL A 91 -13.40 11.21 15.92
CA VAL A 91 -12.84 12.31 15.13
C VAL A 91 -13.06 13.59 15.92
N THR A 92 -11.99 14.32 16.22
CA THR A 92 -12.05 15.56 17.00
C THR A 92 -11.22 16.67 16.36
N LEU A 93 -11.45 17.91 16.80
CA LEU A 93 -10.66 19.08 16.41
C LEU A 93 -9.96 19.64 17.65
N THR A 94 -8.68 19.98 17.53
CA THR A 94 -7.92 20.71 18.55
C THR A 94 -7.35 21.98 17.97
N ALA A 95 -7.20 23.03 18.79
CA ALA A 95 -6.42 24.20 18.39
C ALA A 95 -5.00 23.75 18.01
N ALA A 96 -4.49 24.29 16.90
CA ALA A 96 -3.22 23.93 16.30
C ALA A 96 -2.01 24.56 17.03
#